data_AF-A0A960T504-F1
#
_entry.id   AF-A0A960T504-F1
#
_cell.length_a   1.000
_cell.length_b   1.000
_cell.length_c   1.000
_cell.angle_alpha   90.00
_cell.angle_beta   90.00
_cell.angle_gamma   90.00
#
_symmetry.space_group_name_H-M   'P 1'
#
loop_
_entity.id
_entity.type
_entity.pdbx_description
1 polymer ?
#
loop_
_entity_poly.entity_id
_entity_poly.type
_entity_poly.pdbx_seq_one_letter_code
_entity_poly.pdbx_strand_id
1 'polypeptide(L)'
;APLVVQFTDTSTVGSASTESWFWDFGDSQFSNVQNPTHTYTTGGSFTVTLSIITSAGGSTEVKHGFIQVSGGEGEGEGEGEGEGEGEGEGEGEGEGEGEGEGEGEGEGEGEGEGEGEGEPADPAQALLNSFNQADTNNDGRLTFSEARTVVPDLTQGQFSAMDTNGDSFLTRA
;
A
#
# COMPACT_ATOMS: atom_id res chain seq x y z
N ALA A 1 7.40 17.94 10.37
CA ALA A 1 6.97 18.05 8.95
C ALA A 1 7.04 16.67 8.32
N PRO A 2 6.15 16.33 7.36
CA PRO A 2 6.16 15.01 6.72
C PRO A 2 7.46 14.77 5.93
N LEU A 3 7.92 13.52 5.89
CA LEU A 3 9.08 13.09 5.12
C LEU A 3 8.63 12.30 3.88
N VAL A 4 8.91 12.83 2.70
CA VAL A 4 8.68 12.14 1.42
C VAL A 4 9.92 11.35 1.03
N VAL A 5 9.76 10.06 0.75
CA VAL A 5 10.84 9.14 0.39
C VAL A 5 10.51 8.44 -0.93
N GLN A 6 11.44 8.48 -1.88
CA GLN A 6 11.39 7.68 -3.09
C GLN A 6 12.15 6.37 -2.84
N PHE A 7 11.48 5.24 -3.03
CA PHE A 7 12.09 3.91 -2.97
C PHE A 7 12.49 3.46 -4.37
N THR A 8 13.58 2.69 -4.43
CA THR A 8 14.11 2.13 -5.68
C THR A 8 14.42 0.65 -5.48
N ASP A 9 13.81 -0.19 -6.31
CA ASP A 9 14.16 -1.60 -6.41
C ASP A 9 15.54 -1.74 -7.08
N THR A 10 16.44 -2.50 -6.45
CA THR A 10 17.79 -2.79 -6.96
C THR A 10 18.06 -4.29 -7.09
N SER A 11 16.98 -5.08 -7.07
CA SER A 11 17.06 -6.54 -7.08
C SER A 11 17.59 -7.09 -8.39
N THR A 12 18.41 -8.13 -8.30
CA THR A 12 18.93 -8.86 -9.45
C THR A 12 18.27 -10.22 -9.55
N VAL A 13 17.48 -10.45 -10.60
CA VAL A 13 16.67 -11.67 -10.76
C VAL A 13 17.32 -12.73 -11.67
N GLY A 14 18.57 -12.52 -12.11
CA GLY A 14 19.29 -13.47 -12.95
C GLY A 14 18.59 -13.72 -14.29
N SER A 15 18.29 -14.98 -14.58
CA SER A 15 17.54 -15.39 -15.79
C SER A 15 16.02 -15.46 -15.56
N ALA A 16 15.54 -15.18 -14.34
CA ALA A 16 14.11 -15.15 -14.04
C ALA A 16 13.50 -13.82 -14.50
N SER A 17 12.18 -13.81 -14.63
CA SER A 17 11.37 -12.61 -14.87
C SER A 17 10.77 -12.16 -13.55
N THR A 18 10.84 -10.87 -13.25
CA THR A 18 10.10 -10.29 -12.12
C THR A 18 8.61 -10.23 -12.46
N GLU A 19 7.78 -10.73 -11.55
CA GLU A 19 6.33 -10.82 -11.73
C GLU A 19 5.59 -9.80 -10.86
N SER A 20 6.07 -9.54 -9.63
CA SER A 20 5.47 -8.53 -8.74
C SER A 20 6.46 -7.96 -7.73
N TRP A 21 6.13 -6.78 -7.20
CA TRP A 21 6.79 -6.12 -6.07
C TRP A 21 5.76 -5.87 -4.97
N PHE A 22 6.22 -5.92 -3.74
CA PHE A 22 5.44 -5.54 -2.56
C PHE A 22 6.36 -4.80 -1.57
N TRP A 23 6.04 -3.55 -1.31
CA TRP A 23 6.69 -2.71 -0.32
C TRP A 23 5.80 -2.60 0.91
N ASP A 24 6.36 -2.86 2.08
CA ASP A 24 5.83 -2.48 3.39
C ASP A 24 6.73 -1.40 3.96
N PHE A 25 6.16 -0.22 4.20
CA PHE A 25 6.91 0.95 4.64
C PHE A 25 7.12 1.01 6.15
N GLY A 26 6.51 0.09 6.92
CA GLY A 26 6.62 0.01 8.38
C GLY A 26 5.67 0.94 9.15
N ASP A 27 4.78 1.64 8.46
CA ASP A 27 3.77 2.56 9.00
C ASP A 27 2.33 2.12 8.67
N SER A 28 2.14 0.82 8.41
CA SER A 28 0.87 0.21 7.95
C SER A 28 0.41 0.66 6.56
N GLN A 29 1.28 1.28 5.77
CA GLN A 29 1.05 1.55 4.35
C GLN A 29 1.94 0.69 3.47
N PHE A 30 1.45 0.39 2.26
CA PHE A 30 2.04 -0.57 1.35
C PHE A 30 2.02 -0.08 -0.10
N SER A 31 2.83 -0.69 -0.97
CA SER A 31 2.79 -0.44 -2.42
C SER A 31 3.19 -1.65 -3.27
N ASN A 32 2.52 -1.83 -4.40
CA ASN A 32 2.87 -2.85 -5.40
C ASN A 32 3.63 -2.28 -6.62
N VAL A 33 3.99 -1.00 -6.56
CA VAL A 33 4.78 -0.34 -7.62
C VAL A 33 6.25 -0.69 -7.41
N GLN A 34 7.00 -0.95 -8.49
CA GLN A 34 8.43 -1.27 -8.40
C GLN A 34 9.22 -0.18 -7.65
N ASN A 35 9.00 1.09 -7.98
CA ASN A 35 9.71 2.25 -7.42
C ASN A 35 8.70 3.27 -6.84
N PRO A 36 8.11 3.02 -5.66
CA PRO A 36 7.06 3.86 -5.11
C PRO A 36 7.63 5.10 -4.41
N THR A 37 6.84 6.17 -4.39
CA THR A 37 7.04 7.32 -3.50
C THR A 37 6.10 7.18 -2.31
N HIS A 38 6.64 7.32 -1.10
CA HIS A 38 5.87 7.23 0.14
C HIS A 38 6.06 8.48 1.00
N THR A 39 5.03 8.85 1.78
CA THR A 39 5.08 10.01 2.68
C THR A 39 4.84 9.58 4.11
N TYR A 40 5.85 9.72 4.96
CA TYR A 40 5.75 9.50 6.39
C TYR A 40 5.28 10.79 7.08
N THR A 41 4.06 10.76 7.62
CA THR A 41 3.45 11.93 8.28
C THR A 41 3.78 12.04 9.76
N THR A 42 4.02 10.90 10.40
CA THR A 42 4.30 10.80 11.85
C THR A 42 5.79 10.59 12.11
N GLY A 43 6.29 11.19 13.19
CA GLY A 43 7.65 10.93 13.68
C GLY A 43 7.81 9.49 14.16
N GLY A 44 8.94 8.86 13.86
CA GLY A 44 9.18 7.47 14.22
C GLY A 44 10.35 6.83 13.49
N SER A 45 10.63 5.58 13.88
CA SER A 45 11.61 4.70 13.25
C SER A 45 10.86 3.60 12.51
N PHE A 46 10.98 3.55 11.19
CA PHE A 46 10.22 2.62 10.35
C PHE A 46 11.11 1.53 9.76
N THR A 47 10.64 0.28 9.84
CA THR A 47 11.28 -0.88 9.18
C THR A 47 10.65 -1.07 7.82
N VAL A 48 11.45 -1.05 6.76
CA VAL A 48 10.96 -1.20 5.39
C VAL A 48 11.23 -2.61 4.89
N THR A 49 10.24 -3.25 4.30
CA THR A 49 10.35 -4.58 3.70
C THR A 49 10.02 -4.51 2.21
N LEU A 50 10.84 -5.13 1.37
CA LEU A 50 10.56 -5.36 -0.04
C LEU A 50 10.45 -6.86 -0.29
N SER A 51 9.31 -7.31 -0.81
CA SER A 51 9.14 -8.67 -1.33
C SER A 51 8.96 -8.62 -2.85
N ILE A 52 9.61 -9.54 -3.54
CA ILE A 52 9.56 -9.67 -4.99
C ILE A 52 9.20 -11.10 -5.33
N ILE A 53 8.25 -11.29 -6.22
CA ILE A 53 7.97 -12.59 -6.83
C ILE A 53 8.57 -12.60 -8.22
N THR A 54 9.24 -13.69 -8.54
CA THR A 54 9.81 -13.96 -9.85
C THR A 54 9.33 -15.32 -10.35
N SER A 55 9.52 -15.60 -11.64
CA SER A 55 9.26 -16.92 -12.20
C SER A 55 10.12 -18.05 -11.62
N ALA A 56 11.15 -17.73 -10.82
CA ALA A 56 11.95 -18.69 -10.07
C ALA A 56 11.56 -18.80 -8.59
N GLY A 57 10.60 -17.99 -8.11
CA GLY A 57 10.14 -17.95 -6.72
C GLY A 57 10.20 -16.56 -6.09
N GLY A 58 9.88 -16.48 -4.80
CA GLY A 58 9.85 -15.24 -4.02
C GLY A 58 11.15 -14.93 -3.28
N SER A 59 11.45 -13.64 -3.10
CA SER A 59 12.55 -13.13 -2.29
C SER A 59 12.07 -11.95 -1.45
N THR A 60 12.53 -11.86 -0.20
CA THR A 60 12.17 -10.78 0.73
C THR A 60 13.43 -10.18 1.34
N GLU A 61 13.49 -8.85 1.39
CA GLU A 61 14.54 -8.08 2.03
C GLU A 61 13.94 -7.15 3.10
N VAL A 62 14.53 -7.11 4.29
CA VAL A 62 14.05 -6.30 5.43
C VAL A 62 15.14 -5.34 5.88
N LYS A 63 14.80 -4.04 5.96
CA LYS A 63 15.68 -2.98 6.46
C LYS A 63 15.12 -2.37 7.73
N HIS A 64 15.66 -2.80 8.87
CA HIS A 64 15.24 -2.32 10.19
C HIS A 64 15.62 -0.86 10.43
N GLY A 65 14.65 -0.06 10.89
CA GLY A 65 14.86 1.35 11.24
C GLY A 65 15.43 2.21 10.11
N PHE A 66 15.14 1.82 8.86
CA PHE A 66 15.75 2.41 7.67
C PHE A 66 15.35 3.87 7.49
N ILE A 67 14.12 4.22 7.87
CA ILE A 67 13.62 5.59 7.83
C ILE A 67 13.47 6.12 9.26
N GLN A 68 14.02 7.31 9.50
CA GLN A 68 13.92 8.04 10.75
C GLN A 68 13.26 9.38 10.48
N VAL A 69 12.10 9.60 11.08
CA VAL A 69 11.37 10.87 10.99
C VAL A 69 11.39 11.52 12.37
N SER A 70 12.02 12.69 12.49
CA SER A 70 11.93 13.50 13.70
C SER A 70 10.54 14.13 13.79
N GLY A 71 9.69 13.59 14.66
CA GLY A 71 8.41 14.22 15.00
C GLY A 71 8.67 15.49 15.79
N GLY A 72 8.09 16.62 15.36
CA GLY A 72 7.88 17.71 16.29
C GLY A 72 6.89 17.20 17.32
N GLU A 73 7.32 17.06 18.57
CA GLU A 73 6.44 16.78 19.70
C GLU A 73 5.34 17.86 19.69
N GLY A 74 4.13 17.47 19.31
CA GLY A 74 2.95 18.27 19.57
C GLY A 74 2.78 18.28 21.09
N GLU A 75 3.14 19.40 21.70
CA GLU A 75 2.96 19.68 23.12
C GLU A 75 1.48 19.51 23.49
N GLY A 76 1.22 18.59 24.42
CA GLY A 76 0.21 18.74 25.48
C GLY A 76 -1.25 18.94 25.08
N GLU A 77 -2.03 17.88 25.24
CA GLU A 77 -3.41 18.00 25.75
C GLU A 77 -3.34 18.67 27.14
N GLY A 78 -3.38 20.00 27.16
CA GLY A 78 -3.65 20.80 28.33
C GLY A 78 -5.14 21.13 28.35
N GLU A 79 -5.92 20.40 29.14
CA GLU A 79 -7.25 20.83 29.57
C GLU A 79 -7.09 22.15 30.35
N GLY A 80 -7.25 23.26 29.64
CA GLY A 80 -7.33 24.60 30.21
C GLY A 80 -8.68 25.20 29.89
N GLU A 81 -9.62 25.08 30.83
CA GLU A 81 -10.83 25.88 30.86
C GLU A 81 -10.43 27.36 30.91
N GLY A 82 -10.59 28.06 29.79
CA GLY A 82 -10.34 29.49 29.66
C GLY A 82 -11.49 30.12 28.88
N GLU A 83 -12.50 30.58 29.61
CA GLU A 83 -13.53 31.48 29.09
C GLU A 83 -12.84 32.76 28.60
N GLY A 84 -12.94 33.02 27.30
CA GLY A 84 -12.39 34.20 26.66
C GLY A 84 -13.30 34.62 25.52
N GLU A 85 -14.30 35.44 25.83
CA GLU A 85 -15.08 36.20 24.86
C GLU A 85 -14.15 37.15 24.10
N GLY A 86 -14.11 37.02 22.78
CA GLY A 86 -13.32 37.86 21.90
C GLY A 86 -13.97 37.95 20.53
N GLU A 87 -14.94 38.86 20.41
CA GLU A 87 -15.48 39.30 19.13
C GLU A 87 -14.37 40.01 18.35
N GLY A 88 -14.05 39.50 17.17
CA GLY A 88 -13.06 40.07 16.27
C GLY A 88 -13.51 39.86 14.83
N GLU A 89 -14.35 40.77 14.35
CA GLU A 89 -14.67 40.92 12.93
C GLU A 89 -13.41 41.39 12.19
N GLY A 90 -12.90 40.55 11.29
CA GLY A 90 -11.76 40.86 10.43
C GLY A 90 -12.11 40.48 8.99
N GLU A 91 -12.75 41.41 8.29
CA GLU A 91 -12.92 41.36 6.84
C GLU A 91 -11.55 41.53 6.18
N GLY A 92 -11.09 40.47 5.51
CA GLY A 92 -9.88 40.47 4.71
C GLY A 92 -10.20 40.05 3.28
N GLU A 93 -10.52 41.03 2.45
CA GLU A 93 -10.63 40.88 1.00
C GLU A 93 -9.22 40.61 0.43
N GLY A 94 -9.03 39.42 -0.13
CA GLY A 94 -7.83 39.04 -0.87
C GLY A 94 -8.20 38.70 -2.30
N GLU A 95 -8.16 39.70 -3.18
CA GLU A 95 -8.23 39.54 -4.63
C GLU A 95 -6.93 38.89 -5.12
N GLY A 96 -7.05 37.70 -5.69
CA GLY A 96 -5.95 36.99 -6.36
C GLY A 96 -6.39 36.63 -7.78
N GLU A 97 -6.14 37.52 -8.72
CA GLU A 97 -6.24 37.27 -10.16
C GLU A 97 -5.14 36.30 -10.58
N GLY A 98 -5.54 35.17 -11.18
CA GLY A 98 -4.64 34.19 -11.77
C GLY A 98 -5.23 33.70 -13.08
N GLU A 99 -5.00 34.46 -14.15
CA GLU A 99 -5.27 34.04 -15.52
C GLU A 99 -4.30 32.91 -15.91
N GLY A 100 -4.87 31.81 -16.41
CA GLY A 100 -4.12 30.67 -16.92
C GLY A 100 -4.94 29.96 -17.98
N GLU A 101 -4.98 30.56 -19.17
CA GLU A 101 -5.51 29.94 -20.38
C GLU A 101 -4.60 28.77 -20.80
N GLY A 102 -5.21 27.63 -21.07
CA GLY A 102 -4.54 26.42 -21.54
C GLY A 102 -5.53 25.53 -22.25
N GLU A 103 -5.97 25.97 -23.44
CA GLU A 103 -6.72 25.14 -24.39
C GLU A 103 -5.78 24.06 -24.94
N GLY A 104 -6.18 22.81 -24.79
CA GLY A 104 -5.52 21.65 -25.38
C GLY A 104 -6.57 20.65 -25.80
N GLU A 105 -7.19 20.90 -26.96
CA GLU A 105 -8.02 19.93 -27.67
C GLU A 105 -7.13 18.79 -28.18
N GLY A 106 -7.45 17.57 -27.74
CA GLY A 106 -6.85 16.34 -28.24
C GLY A 106 -7.94 15.30 -28.42
N GLU A 107 -8.66 15.37 -29.53
CA GLU A 107 -9.51 14.30 -30.01
C GLU A 107 -8.63 13.10 -30.40
N GLY A 108 -8.75 12.02 -29.66
CA GLY A 108 -8.17 10.73 -29.98
C GLY A 108 -9.26 9.67 -29.96
N GLU A 109 -9.96 9.52 -31.08
CA GLU A 109 -10.78 8.34 -31.36
C GLU A 109 -9.84 7.14 -31.49
N GLY A 110 -9.89 6.24 -30.50
CA GLY A 110 -9.25 4.94 -30.53
C GLY A 110 -10.30 3.87 -30.31
N GLU A 111 -10.94 3.43 -31.39
CA GLU A 111 -11.65 2.15 -31.43
C GLU A 111 -10.61 1.04 -31.22
N GLY A 112 -10.74 0.32 -30.11
CA GLY A 112 -9.87 -0.79 -29.73
C GLY A 112 -10.71 -1.91 -29.14
N GLU A 113 -11.03 -2.85 -30.01
CA GLU A 113 -11.80 -4.06 -29.77
C GLU A 113 -11.21 -4.93 -28.64
N GLY A 114 -12.09 -5.55 -27.85
CA GLY A 114 -11.79 -6.77 -27.12
C GLY A 114 -11.51 -6.60 -25.63
N GLU A 115 -12.56 -6.41 -24.84
CA GLU A 115 -12.56 -6.92 -23.46
C GLU A 115 -12.58 -8.46 -23.55
N GLY A 116 -11.41 -9.04 -23.83
CA GLY A 116 -11.13 -10.39 -23.35
C GLY A 116 -11.27 -10.30 -21.84
N GLU A 117 -12.27 -11.00 -21.30
CA GLU A 117 -12.37 -11.29 -19.88
C GLU A 117 -11.00 -11.80 -19.44
N GLY A 118 -10.22 -10.91 -18.82
CA GLY A 118 -8.89 -11.24 -18.33
C GLY A 118 -9.05 -12.49 -17.47
N GLU A 119 -8.26 -13.51 -17.79
CA GLU A 119 -8.20 -14.75 -17.03
C GLU A 119 -8.27 -14.39 -15.53
N PRO A 120 -9.25 -14.94 -14.78
CA PRO A 120 -9.44 -14.52 -13.39
C PRO A 120 -8.10 -14.71 -12.69
N ALA A 121 -7.59 -13.62 -12.12
CA ALA A 121 -6.30 -13.62 -11.43
C ALA A 121 -6.25 -14.84 -10.50
N ASP A 122 -5.23 -15.70 -10.67
CA ASP A 122 -5.11 -16.94 -9.91
C ASP A 122 -5.27 -16.60 -8.42
N PRO A 123 -6.35 -17.07 -7.76
CA PRO A 123 -6.64 -16.67 -6.41
C PRO A 123 -5.55 -17.12 -5.43
N ALA A 124 -4.77 -18.17 -5.76
CA ALA A 124 -3.61 -18.56 -4.96
C ALA A 124 -2.51 -17.48 -5.01
N GLN A 125 -2.24 -16.96 -6.21
CA GLN A 125 -1.24 -15.92 -6.40
C GLN A 125 -1.67 -14.58 -5.78
N ALA A 126 -2.95 -14.24 -5.89
CA ALA A 126 -3.52 -13.05 -5.26
C ALA A 126 -3.40 -13.13 -3.73
N LEU A 127 -3.69 -14.29 -3.14
CA LEU A 127 -3.55 -14.52 -1.71
C LEU A 127 -2.09 -14.54 -1.25
N LEU A 128 -1.16 -15.05 -2.06
CA LEU A 128 0.26 -15.02 -1.74
C LEU A 128 0.79 -13.59 -1.71
N ASN A 129 0.42 -12.77 -2.70
CA ASN A 129 0.84 -11.37 -2.80
C ASN A 129 0.22 -10.49 -1.69
N SER A 130 -0.99 -10.85 -1.24
CA SER A 130 -1.75 -10.11 -0.24
C SER A 130 -1.81 -10.83 1.12
N PHE A 131 -0.92 -11.77 1.39
CA PHE A 131 -1.00 -12.63 2.59
C PHE A 131 -1.05 -11.81 3.87
N ASN A 132 -0.11 -10.88 4.05
CA ASN A 132 -0.05 -10.05 5.26
C ASN A 132 -1.22 -9.06 5.35
N GLN A 133 -1.80 -8.66 4.22
CA GLN A 133 -2.99 -7.80 4.21
C GLN A 133 -4.24 -8.58 4.62
N ALA A 134 -4.33 -9.84 4.21
CA ALA A 134 -5.39 -10.76 4.62
C ALA A 134 -5.22 -11.19 6.09
N ASP A 135 -3.98 -11.37 6.56
CA ASP A 135 -3.64 -11.79 7.93
C ASP A 135 -3.78 -10.63 8.91
N THR A 136 -5.03 -10.28 9.22
CA THR A 136 -5.38 -9.14 10.09
C THR A 136 -4.90 -9.30 11.53
N ASN A 137 -4.61 -10.52 11.95
CA ASN A 137 -4.22 -10.83 13.33
C ASN A 137 -2.69 -11.09 13.45
N ASN A 138 -1.99 -11.17 12.31
CA ASN A 138 -0.55 -11.33 12.17
C ASN A 138 0.01 -12.59 12.86
N ASP A 139 -0.76 -13.69 12.84
CA ASP A 139 -0.37 -15.01 13.37
C ASP A 139 0.34 -15.90 12.33
N GLY A 140 0.48 -15.42 11.09
CA GLY A 140 1.11 -16.14 9.99
C GLY A 140 0.22 -17.19 9.35
N ARG A 141 -1.10 -17.15 9.59
CA ARG A 141 -2.09 -18.08 9.07
C ARG A 141 -3.29 -17.32 8.52
N LEU A 142 -3.72 -17.69 7.32
CA LEU A 142 -4.98 -17.17 6.78
C LEU A 142 -6.11 -18.14 7.04
N THR A 143 -7.15 -17.64 7.68
CA THR A 143 -8.48 -18.24 7.61
C THR A 143 -9.14 -17.93 6.26
N PHE A 144 -10.17 -18.69 5.91
CA PHE A 144 -11.00 -18.39 4.73
C PHE A 144 -11.63 -16.99 4.80
N SER A 145 -12.03 -16.56 6.00
CA SER A 145 -12.63 -15.24 6.21
C SER A 145 -11.64 -14.13 5.89
N GLU A 146 -10.40 -14.28 6.35
CA GLU A 146 -9.29 -13.35 6.10
C GLU A 146 -8.91 -13.33 4.62
N ALA A 147 -8.77 -14.50 3.99
CA ALA A 147 -8.49 -14.62 2.56
C ALA A 147 -9.52 -13.88 1.67
N ARG A 148 -10.80 -13.90 2.07
CA ARG A 148 -11.87 -13.20 1.33
C ARG A 148 -11.87 -11.69 1.46
N THR A 149 -11.14 -11.14 2.42
CA THR A 149 -11.00 -9.68 2.53
C THR A 149 -10.23 -9.10 1.34
N VAL A 150 -9.31 -9.89 0.76
CA VAL A 150 -8.47 -9.49 -0.38
C VAL A 150 -8.83 -10.22 -1.68
N VAL A 151 -9.49 -11.38 -1.60
CA VAL A 151 -10.05 -12.11 -2.75
C VAL A 151 -11.54 -12.41 -2.51
N PRO A 152 -12.46 -11.46 -2.77
CA PRO A 152 -13.87 -11.58 -2.40
C PRO A 152 -14.62 -12.77 -3.02
N ASP A 153 -14.22 -13.15 -4.24
CA ASP A 153 -14.80 -14.23 -5.04
C ASP A 153 -14.21 -15.62 -4.71
N LEU A 154 -13.26 -15.69 -3.77
CA LEU A 154 -12.68 -16.95 -3.34
C LEU A 154 -13.77 -17.87 -2.76
N THR A 155 -13.93 -19.03 -3.39
CA THR A 155 -14.83 -20.07 -2.90
C THR A 155 -14.15 -20.95 -1.86
N GLN A 156 -14.94 -21.57 -0.97
CA GLN A 156 -14.42 -22.53 0.01
C GLN A 156 -13.68 -23.70 -0.66
N GLY A 157 -14.15 -24.14 -1.84
CA GLY A 157 -13.50 -25.21 -2.60
C GLY A 157 -12.11 -24.82 -3.11
N GLN A 158 -11.94 -23.58 -3.57
CA GLN A 158 -10.63 -23.05 -4.00
C GLN A 158 -9.69 -22.90 -2.80
N PHE A 159 -10.17 -22.38 -1.68
CA PHE A 159 -9.38 -22.26 -0.45
C PHE A 159 -8.91 -23.64 0.05
N SER A 160 -9.80 -24.62 0.09
CA SER A 160 -9.44 -26.01 0.49
C SER A 160 -8.52 -26.70 -0.52
N ALA A 161 -8.48 -26.29 -1.79
CA ALA A 161 -7.53 -26.81 -2.76
C ALA A 161 -6.12 -26.23 -2.57
N MET A 162 -6.01 -25.02 -2.01
CA MET A 162 -4.73 -24.37 -1.66
C MET A 162 -4.18 -24.89 -0.32
N ASP A 163 -5.06 -25.30 0.60
CA ASP A 163 -4.70 -25.96 1.84
C ASP A 163 -4.23 -27.40 1.57
N THR A 164 -2.93 -27.56 1.34
CA THR A 164 -2.33 -28.86 1.03
C THR A 164 -2.07 -29.74 2.25
N ASN A 165 -2.10 -29.17 3.46
CA ASN A 165 -1.84 -29.90 4.71
C ASN A 165 -3.14 -30.31 5.43
N GLY A 166 -4.29 -29.75 5.01
CA GLY A 166 -5.63 -30.04 5.50
C GLY A 166 -5.93 -29.45 6.88
N ASP A 167 -5.17 -28.45 7.34
CA ASP A 167 -5.34 -27.84 8.65
C ASP A 167 -6.39 -26.70 8.67
N SER A 168 -7.02 -26.42 7.52
CA SER A 168 -7.99 -25.35 7.29
C SER A 168 -7.41 -23.93 7.35
N PHE A 169 -6.09 -23.80 7.27
CA PHE A 169 -5.39 -22.53 7.16
C PHE A 169 -4.47 -22.54 5.94
N LEU A 170 -4.31 -21.36 5.33
CA LEU A 170 -3.19 -21.16 4.40
C LEU A 170 -2.02 -20.60 5.20
N THR A 171 -0.87 -21.26 5.09
CA THR A 171 0.39 -20.77 5.63
C THR A 171 1.27 -20.35 4.47
N ARG A 172 2.09 -19.32 4.69
CA ARG A 172 3.09 -18.94 3.71
C ARG A 172 4.12 -20.07 3.60
N ALA A 173 4.28 -20.63 2.40
CA ALA A 173 5.29 -21.65 2.11
C ALA A 173 6.72 -21.09 2.27
#